data_AF-A0A930WU82-F1
#
_entry.id   AF-A0A930WU82-F1
#
_cell.length_a   1.000
_cell.length_b   1.000
_cell.length_c   1.000
_cell.angle_alpha   90.00
_cell.angle_beta   90.00
_cell.angle_gamma   90.00
#
_symmetry.space_group_name_H-M   'P 1'
#
loop_
_entity.id
_entity.type
_entity.pdbx_description
1 polymer ?
#
loop_
_entity_poly.entity_id
_entity_poly.type
_entity_poly.pdbx_seq_one_letter_code
_entity_poly.pdbx_strand_id
1 'polypeptide(L)'
;MTYLTPETRRKGSKALCLIIEIICLVHFAIIVPRDRVFTPEKWAQTPAPMRHKLMWSFHRQYQLEGMTREEVEKLLGKGDDLQGSVEYKLKDDWIGGWRVYHIDYKQDRVIRAKETWQDW
;
A
#
# COMPACT_ATOMS: atom_id res chain seq x y z
N MET A 1 -26.08 -32.01 -34.61
CA MET A 1 -25.91 -30.62 -34.14
C MET A 1 -26.85 -30.39 -32.98
N THR A 2 -26.36 -30.49 -31.74
CA THR A 2 -27.19 -30.36 -30.53
C THR A 2 -27.33 -28.89 -30.20
N TYR A 3 -28.44 -28.27 -30.58
CA TYR A 3 -28.73 -26.87 -30.28
C TYR A 3 -29.05 -26.72 -28.80
N LEU A 4 -28.19 -26.02 -28.05
CA LEU A 4 -28.50 -25.57 -26.69
C LEU A 4 -29.65 -24.56 -26.78
N THR A 5 -30.79 -24.89 -26.17
CA THR A 5 -31.97 -24.02 -26.11
C THR A 5 -31.61 -22.67 -25.46
N PRO A 6 -32.19 -21.55 -25.95
CA PRO A 6 -31.80 -20.19 -25.54
C PRO A 6 -31.96 -19.91 -24.04
N GLU A 7 -32.86 -20.63 -23.36
CA GLU A 7 -33.02 -20.56 -21.90
C GLU A 7 -31.78 -21.06 -21.14
N THR A 8 -31.14 -22.12 -21.62
CA THR A 8 -29.93 -22.70 -21.03
C THR A 8 -28.74 -21.75 -21.15
N ARG A 9 -28.63 -21.04 -22.29
CA ARG A 9 -27.61 -20.00 -22.54
C ARG A 9 -27.82 -18.76 -21.66
N ARG A 10 -29.06 -18.31 -21.49
CA ARG A 10 -29.41 -17.14 -20.64
C ARG A 10 -29.17 -17.44 -19.15
N LYS A 11 -29.46 -18.66 -18.70
CA LYS A 11 -29.22 -19.11 -17.32
C LYS A 11 -27.72 -19.25 -17.03
N GLY A 12 -26.94 -19.74 -18.00
CA GLY A 12 -25.48 -19.79 -17.93
C GLY A 12 -24.84 -18.39 -17.85
N SER A 13 -25.32 -17.41 -18.63
CA SER A 13 -24.82 -16.03 -18.57
C SER A 13 -25.10 -15.35 -17.22
N LYS A 14 -26.29 -15.57 -16.64
CA LYS A 14 -26.62 -15.03 -15.31
C LYS A 14 -25.78 -15.69 -14.20
N ALA A 15 -25.58 -17.00 -14.28
CA ALA A 15 -24.71 -17.72 -13.35
C ALA A 15 -23.25 -17.24 -13.46
N LEU A 16 -22.74 -17.02 -14.68
CA LEU A 16 -21.41 -16.47 -14.91
C LEU A 16 -21.25 -15.05 -14.34
N CYS A 17 -22.25 -14.18 -14.53
CA CYS A 17 -22.26 -12.84 -13.94
C CYS A 17 -22.22 -12.89 -12.42
N LEU A 18 -23.01 -13.75 -11.78
CA LEU A 18 -23.00 -13.94 -10.33
C LEU A 18 -21.65 -14.48 -9.83
N ILE A 19 -21.03 -15.41 -10.56
CA ILE A 19 -19.69 -15.92 -10.23
C ILE A 19 -18.65 -14.80 -10.32
N ILE A 20 -18.68 -13.98 -11.37
CA ILE A 20 -17.78 -12.83 -11.52
C ILE A 20 -18.01 -11.80 -10.40
N GLU A 21 -19.27 -11.48 -10.06
CA GLU A 21 -19.59 -10.60 -8.93
C GLU A 21 -19.05 -11.14 -7.61
N ILE A 22 -19.22 -12.43 -7.32
CA ILE A 22 -18.69 -13.06 -6.11
C ILE A 22 -17.17 -12.96 -6.08
N ILE A 23 -16.49 -13.23 -7.21
CA ILE A 23 -15.04 -13.09 -7.31
C ILE A 23 -14.62 -11.63 -7.07
N CYS A 24 -15.29 -10.66 -7.69
CA CYS A 24 -15.02 -9.23 -7.49
C CYS A 24 -15.23 -8.80 -6.04
N LEU A 25 -16.32 -9.25 -5.40
CA LEU A 25 -16.62 -8.95 -4.00
C LEU A 25 -15.57 -9.56 -3.06
N VAL A 26 -15.16 -10.82 -3.28
CA VAL A 26 -14.09 -11.46 -2.50
C VAL A 26 -12.76 -10.74 -2.71
N HIS A 27 -12.43 -10.35 -3.94
CA HIS A 27 -11.22 -9.59 -4.23
C HIS A 27 -11.22 -8.24 -3.50
N PHE A 28 -12.34 -7.52 -3.54
CA PHE A 28 -12.45 -6.20 -2.93
C PHE A 28 -12.55 -6.26 -1.39
N ALA A 29 -13.21 -7.28 -0.84
CA ALA A 29 -13.40 -7.41 0.61
C ALA A 29 -12.22 -8.07 1.33
N ILE A 30 -11.45 -8.92 0.66
CA ILE A 30 -10.37 -9.70 1.30
C ILE A 30 -8.99 -9.29 0.76
N ILE A 31 -8.83 -9.23 -0.57
CA ILE A 31 -7.51 -9.04 -1.18
C ILE A 31 -7.08 -7.58 -1.12
N VAL A 32 -7.95 -6.63 -1.51
CA VAL A 32 -7.66 -5.19 -1.47
C VAL A 32 -7.25 -4.70 -0.07
N PRO A 33 -7.96 -5.04 1.04
CA PRO A 33 -7.50 -4.66 2.37
C PRO A 33 -6.21 -5.37 2.75
N ARG A 34 -6.05 -6.67 2.47
CA ARG A 34 -4.84 -7.42 2.81
C ARG A 34 -3.61 -6.88 2.08
N ASP A 35 -3.75 -6.43 0.84
CA ASP A 35 -2.66 -5.85 0.07
C ASP A 35 -2.23 -4.47 0.56
N ARG A 36 -3.13 -3.75 1.23
CA ARG A 36 -2.89 -2.40 1.75
C ARG A 36 -2.55 -2.33 3.24
N VAL A 37 -2.53 -3.46 3.95
CA VAL A 37 -2.15 -3.50 5.38
C VAL A 37 -0.64 -3.55 5.52
N PHE A 38 -0.12 -2.65 6.35
CA PHE A 38 1.27 -2.51 6.70
C PHE A 38 1.67 -3.56 7.74
N THR A 39 2.77 -4.27 7.46
CA THR A 39 3.57 -4.97 8.47
C THR A 39 5.04 -4.72 8.15
N PRO A 40 5.95 -4.67 9.15
CA PRO A 40 7.39 -4.47 8.89
C PRO A 40 7.98 -5.53 7.94
N GLU A 41 7.55 -6.78 8.09
CA GLU A 41 7.94 -7.89 7.22
C GLU A 41 7.51 -7.65 5.77
N LYS A 42 6.25 -7.24 5.57
CA LYS A 42 5.72 -6.95 4.24
C LYS A 42 6.39 -5.74 3.64
N TRP A 43 6.65 -4.70 4.44
CA TRP A 43 7.38 -3.53 4.02
C TRP A 43 8.78 -3.86 3.50
N ALA A 44 9.51 -4.71 4.22
CA ALA A 44 10.84 -5.16 3.82
C ALA A 44 10.82 -5.95 2.49
N GLN A 45 9.79 -6.76 2.26
CA GLN A 45 9.62 -7.55 1.03
C GLN A 45 9.02 -6.75 -0.13
N THR A 46 8.38 -5.61 0.16
CA THR A 46 7.72 -4.79 -0.86
C THR A 46 8.76 -3.90 -1.55
N PRO A 47 8.88 -3.96 -2.89
CA PRO A 47 9.78 -3.07 -3.61
C PRO A 47 9.37 -1.61 -3.39
N ALA A 48 10.34 -0.70 -3.33
CA ALA A 48 10.14 0.75 -3.15
C ALA A 48 8.92 1.34 -3.92
N PRO A 49 8.66 1.01 -5.20
CA PRO A 49 7.49 1.49 -5.92
C PRO A 49 6.11 1.04 -5.40
N MET A 50 6.04 -0.06 -4.66
CA MET A 50 4.76 -0.56 -4.14
C MET A 50 4.50 -0.14 -2.69
N ARG A 51 5.51 0.42 -2.01
CA ARG A 51 5.47 0.79 -0.59
C ARG A 51 4.44 1.89 -0.29
N HIS A 52 4.14 2.78 -1.25
CA HIS A 52 3.11 3.82 -1.09
C HIS A 52 1.74 3.24 -0.73
N LYS A 53 1.42 2.03 -1.21
CA LYS A 53 0.14 1.34 -0.93
C LYS A 53 -0.01 0.96 0.55
N LEU A 54 1.11 0.79 1.25
CA LEU A 54 1.16 0.42 2.67
C LEU A 54 1.14 1.64 3.59
N MET A 55 1.50 2.83 3.08
CA MET A 55 1.55 4.05 3.90
C MET A 55 0.20 4.46 4.45
N TRP A 56 -0.88 4.18 3.73
CA TRP A 56 -2.24 4.48 4.18
C TRP A 56 -2.60 3.76 5.49
N SER A 57 -2.32 2.45 5.60
CA SER A 57 -2.57 1.72 6.85
C SER A 57 -1.55 2.07 7.93
N PHE A 58 -0.30 2.32 7.54
CA PHE A 58 0.77 2.68 8.46
C PHE A 58 0.42 3.97 9.23
N HIS A 59 0.00 5.02 8.53
CA HIS A 59 -0.47 6.27 9.15
C HIS A 59 -1.65 6.08 10.10
N ARG A 60 -2.51 5.08 9.85
CA ARG A 60 -3.67 4.79 10.69
C ARG A 60 -3.28 3.97 11.93
N GLN A 61 -2.31 3.08 11.80
CA GLN A 61 -1.92 2.12 12.83
C GLN A 61 -0.83 2.65 13.77
N TYR A 62 0.07 3.49 13.26
CA TYR A 62 1.24 3.96 14.00
C TYR A 62 1.23 5.48 14.13
N GLN A 63 1.29 5.96 15.37
CA GLN A 63 1.56 7.36 15.66
C GLN A 63 3.08 7.55 15.75
N LEU A 64 3.67 8.10 14.70
CA LEU A 64 5.12 8.27 14.61
C LEU A 64 5.66 9.34 15.55
N GLU A 65 4.88 10.37 15.86
CA GLU A 65 5.33 11.50 16.70
C GLU A 65 5.82 11.00 18.06
N GLY A 66 7.07 11.34 18.38
CA GLY A 66 7.72 10.96 19.63
C GLY A 66 8.45 9.62 19.62
N MET A 67 8.29 8.78 18.58
CA MET A 67 9.08 7.55 18.43
C MET A 67 10.56 7.87 18.27
N THR A 68 11.41 6.97 18.76
CA THR A 68 12.86 7.08 18.53
C THR A 68 13.21 6.67 17.11
N ARG A 69 14.38 7.11 16.66
CA ARG A 69 14.91 6.70 15.38
C ARG A 69 15.02 5.18 15.23
N GLU A 70 15.48 4.48 16.27
CA GLU A 70 15.59 3.03 16.28
C GLU A 70 14.24 2.32 16.14
N GLU A 71 13.18 2.84 16.77
CA GLU A 71 11.83 2.30 16.64
C GLU A 71 11.31 2.42 15.21
N VAL A 72 11.54 3.59 14.59
CA VAL A 72 11.18 3.81 13.19
C VAL A 72 11.98 2.91 12.26
N GLU A 73 13.29 2.78 12.48
CA GLU A 73 14.16 1.92 11.68
C GLU A 73 13.79 0.43 11.81
N LYS A 74 13.26 -0.01 12.96
CA LYS A 74 12.69 -1.37 13.10
C LYS A 74 11.44 -1.59 12.25
N LEU A 75 10.64 -0.54 12.02
CA LEU A 75 9.39 -0.62 11.25
C LEU A 75 9.62 -0.46 9.74
N LEU A 76 10.38 0.57 9.36
CA LEU A 76 10.59 0.97 7.97
C LEU A 76 11.96 0.57 7.41
N GLY A 77 12.81 -0.05 8.23
CA GLY A 77 14.19 -0.32 7.85
C GLY A 77 15.03 0.95 7.81
N LYS A 78 16.25 0.82 7.26
CA LYS A 78 17.16 1.95 7.10
C LYS A 78 16.72 2.79 5.89
N GLY A 79 16.36 4.05 6.12
CA GLY A 79 16.10 5.04 5.07
C GLY A 79 17.37 5.77 4.62
N ASP A 80 17.21 6.65 3.65
CA ASP A 80 18.27 7.56 3.21
C ASP A 80 18.43 8.65 4.29
N ASP A 81 19.58 8.65 4.97
CA ASP A 81 19.88 9.61 6.03
C ASP A 81 20.23 10.97 5.44
N LEU A 82 19.50 11.98 5.88
CA LEU A 82 19.80 13.38 5.64
C LEU A 82 20.01 14.07 6.98
N GLN A 83 20.73 15.19 6.97
CA GLN A 83 21.15 15.89 8.17
C GLN A 83 19.93 16.33 9.03
N GLY A 84 19.52 15.49 9.99
CA GLY A 84 18.35 15.68 10.84
C GLY A 84 17.01 15.10 10.34
N SER A 85 16.99 14.40 9.20
CA SER A 85 15.77 13.76 8.67
C SER A 85 16.08 12.46 7.95
N VAL A 86 15.11 11.55 7.84
CA VAL A 86 15.25 10.31 7.08
C VAL A 86 14.22 10.29 5.97
N GLU A 87 14.67 9.94 4.77
CA GLU A 87 13.83 9.81 3.58
C GLU A 87 13.60 8.35 3.19
N TYR A 88 12.36 8.03 2.82
CA TYR A 88 11.99 6.76 2.22
C TYR A 88 11.36 7.00 0.85
N LYS A 89 11.97 6.44 -0.19
CA LYS A 89 11.48 6.54 -1.56
C LYS A 89 10.27 5.63 -1.77
N LEU A 90 9.18 6.24 -2.23
CA LEU A 90 7.87 5.64 -2.51
C LEU A 90 7.51 5.95 -3.97
N LYS A 91 8.14 5.30 -4.94
CA LYS A 91 7.82 5.57 -6.36
C LYS A 91 6.34 5.27 -6.64
N ASP A 92 5.65 6.10 -7.42
CA ASP A 92 4.28 5.81 -7.86
C ASP A 92 4.33 5.34 -9.32
N ASP A 93 4.10 4.05 -9.56
CA ASP A 93 4.11 3.48 -10.92
C ASP A 93 2.88 3.90 -11.76
N TRP A 94 1.84 4.53 -11.17
CA TRP A 94 0.59 4.85 -11.88
C TRP A 94 0.59 6.24 -12.55
N ILE A 95 1.34 7.23 -12.02
CA ILE A 95 1.29 8.64 -12.49
C ILE A 95 2.67 9.18 -12.92
N GLY A 96 3.74 8.37 -12.85
CA GLY A 96 5.05 8.79 -13.35
C GLY A 96 5.76 9.85 -12.49
N GLY A 97 5.48 9.89 -11.18
CA GLY A 97 6.11 10.77 -10.21
C GLY A 97 6.81 10.02 -9.06
N TRP A 98 7.76 10.67 -8.40
CA TRP A 98 8.38 10.14 -7.18
C TRP A 98 7.62 10.69 -5.98
N ARG A 99 7.15 9.81 -5.08
CA ARG A 99 6.77 10.22 -3.74
C ARG A 99 7.92 9.91 -2.79
N VAL A 100 8.15 10.82 -1.86
CA VAL A 100 9.17 10.65 -0.83
C VAL A 100 8.49 10.84 0.51
N TYR A 101 8.75 9.92 1.42
CA TYR A 101 8.30 10.01 2.79
C TYR A 101 9.44 10.54 3.66
N HIS A 102 9.26 11.73 4.21
CA HIS A 102 10.25 12.37 5.06
C HIS A 102 9.83 12.25 6.51
N ILE A 103 10.78 11.87 7.36
CA ILE A 103 10.62 11.85 8.81
C ILE A 103 11.66 12.80 9.39
N ASP A 104 11.19 13.87 10.02
CA ASP A 104 12.02 14.88 10.67
C ASP A 104 12.28 14.46 12.12
N TYR A 105 13.55 14.52 12.54
CA TYR A 105 13.96 14.17 13.89
C TYR A 105 14.49 15.39 14.65
N LYS A 106 14.17 15.45 15.94
CA LYS A 106 14.77 16.39 16.89
C LYS A 106 15.16 15.64 18.14
N GLN A 107 16.44 15.72 18.53
CA GLN A 107 16.98 14.99 19.68
C GLN A 107 16.61 13.49 19.63
N ASP A 108 16.83 12.86 18.47
CA ASP A 108 16.55 11.44 18.18
C ASP A 108 15.07 11.01 18.23
N ARG A 109 14.14 11.96 18.34
CA ARG A 109 12.70 11.69 18.31
C ARG A 109 12.04 12.27 17.07
N VAL A 110 11.07 11.53 16.53
CA VAL A 110 10.26 12.02 15.42
C VAL A 110 9.43 13.21 15.88
N ILE A 111 9.60 14.34 15.21
CA ILE A 111 8.76 15.53 15.41
C ILE A 111 7.68 15.65 14.34
N ARG A 112 7.94 15.10 13.15
CA ARG A 112 7.04 15.22 12.01
C ARG A 112 7.32 14.12 11.00
N ALA A 113 6.26 13.64 10.36
CA ALA A 113 6.38 12.85 9.14
C ALA A 113 5.49 13.47 8.06
N LYS A 114 5.99 13.55 6.84
CA LYS A 114 5.27 14.13 5.70
C LYS A 114 5.55 13.33 4.43
N GLU A 115 4.53 13.16 3.61
CA GLU A 115 4.66 12.66 2.25
C GLU A 115 4.76 13.85 1.31
N THR A 116 5.82 13.90 0.52
CA THR A 116 6.05 14.95 -0.49
C THR A 116 6.13 14.34 -1.87
N TRP A 117 5.53 15.03 -2.83
CA TRP A 117 5.68 14.73 -4.24
C TRP A 117 6.93 15.43 -4.75
N GLN A 118 7.88 14.67 -5.29
CA GLN A 118 8.93 15.22 -6.13
C GLN A 118 8.40 15.20 -7.56
N ASP A 119 7.92 16.37 -7.99
CA ASP A 119 7.87 16.67 -9.41
C ASP A 119 9.31 16.80 -9.92
N TRP A 120 9.57 16.13 -11.03
CA TRP A 120 10.86 16.07 -11.73
C TRP A 120 11.34 17.45 -12.18
#